data_AF-A0A9E3EGN8-F1
#
_entry.id   AF-A0A9E3EGN8-F1
#
_cell.length_a   1.000
_cell.length_b   1.000
_cell.length_c   1.000
_cell.angle_alpha   90.00
_cell.angle_beta   90.00
_cell.angle_gamma   90.00
#
_symmetry.space_group_name_H-M   'P 1'
#
loop_
_entity.id
_entity.type
_entity.pdbx_description
1 polymer ?
#
loop_
_entity_poly.entity_id
_entity_poly.type
_entity_poly.pdbx_seq_one_letter_code
_entity_poly.pdbx_strand_id
1 'polypeptide(L)'
;MADVFSLGFRAGFWRRAFSLIVDALVIGIPFQILVVWLYAATDGAVQVTGMYVGCHIVDQPKYALDPPPPKQSNFAKECRSSVIGLETSRTLVVGRAFREGSVTKTVSQNYSLDSDGQPRNALHLDWLEQLALLAYLITMEHRTGVTLGNYVFRIEVVSWKSPGSPGIPLLNSIIRQLSQWLGLVPIVAFGVYEFIAGGEFSFVFNEGWTIKSITLKSATNEVRVLLICLGLCVLWSLCNLILIVAKRDPLFDRLARVTVLRD
;
A
#
# COMPACT_ATOMS: atom_id res chain seq x y z
N MET A 1 -19.97 22.30 -23.37
CA MET A 1 -19.28 20.98 -23.29
C MET A 1 -18.50 20.65 -24.56
N ALA A 2 -18.75 21.33 -25.70
CA ALA A 2 -17.99 21.13 -26.95
C ALA A 2 -16.57 21.71 -26.94
N ASP A 3 -16.29 22.76 -26.16
CA ASP A 3 -14.98 23.44 -26.17
C ASP A 3 -13.86 22.72 -25.40
N VAL A 4 -14.18 21.75 -24.53
CA VAL A 4 -13.13 20.99 -23.80
C VAL A 4 -12.41 20.01 -24.73
N PHE A 5 -13.03 19.61 -25.84
CA PHE A 5 -12.43 18.68 -26.79
C PHE A 5 -11.38 19.31 -27.72
N SER A 6 -11.29 20.64 -27.80
CA SER A 6 -10.27 21.34 -28.59
C SER A 6 -8.96 21.58 -27.82
N LEU A 7 -8.92 21.30 -26.52
CA LEU A 7 -7.85 21.74 -25.61
C LEU A 7 -6.63 20.81 -25.50
N GLY A 8 -6.63 19.61 -26.11
CA GLY A 8 -5.41 18.79 -26.17
C GLY A 8 -5.63 17.28 -26.28
N PHE A 9 -4.55 16.54 -26.53
CA PHE A 9 -4.59 15.07 -26.57
C PHE A 9 -4.65 14.49 -25.15
N ARG A 10 -5.54 13.52 -24.92
CA ARG A 10 -5.66 12.86 -23.61
C ARG A 10 -4.43 12.02 -23.29
N ALA A 11 -3.92 12.17 -22.06
CA ALA A 11 -2.79 11.38 -21.57
C ALA A 11 -3.11 9.88 -21.58
N GLY A 12 -2.23 9.08 -22.20
CA GLY A 12 -2.36 7.62 -22.23
C GLY A 12 -1.98 6.94 -20.93
N PHE A 13 -2.34 5.66 -20.81
CA PHE A 13 -2.08 4.83 -19.63
C PHE A 13 -0.63 4.89 -19.14
N TRP A 14 0.34 4.58 -20.01
CA TRP A 14 1.75 4.52 -19.63
C TRP A 14 2.29 5.85 -19.06
N ARG A 15 1.88 7.00 -19.62
CA ARG A 15 2.30 8.31 -19.09
C ARG A 15 1.76 8.55 -17.67
N ARG A 16 0.50 8.21 -17.43
CA ARG A 16 -0.12 8.32 -16.10
C ARG A 16 0.54 7.36 -15.11
N ALA A 17 0.79 6.12 -15.52
CA ALA A 17 1.42 5.09 -14.69
C ALA A 17 2.86 5.49 -14.30
N PHE A 18 3.69 5.88 -15.27
CA PHE A 18 5.06 6.28 -14.99
C PHE A 18 5.16 7.61 -14.24
N SER A 19 4.23 8.56 -14.47
CA SER A 19 4.12 9.77 -13.67
C SER A 19 3.93 9.43 -12.18
N LEU A 20 2.96 8.55 -11.89
CA LEU A 20 2.70 8.10 -10.51
C LEU A 20 3.92 7.40 -9.89
N ILE A 21 4.67 6.60 -10.66
CA ILE A 21 5.91 5.98 -10.19
C ILE A 21 6.95 7.04 -9.82
N VAL A 22 7.13 8.09 -10.64
CA VAL A 22 8.05 9.19 -10.32
C VAL A 22 7.60 9.92 -9.06
N ASP A 23 6.31 10.23 -8.93
CA ASP A 23 5.76 10.87 -7.73
C ASP A 23 5.95 10.00 -6.48
N ALA A 24 5.75 8.68 -6.60
CA ALA A 24 6.03 7.74 -5.52
C ALA A 24 7.51 7.75 -5.12
N LEU A 25 8.45 7.81 -6.08
CA LEU A 25 9.88 7.90 -5.78
C LEU A 25 10.27 9.23 -5.11
N VAL A 26 9.64 10.34 -5.51
CA VAL A 26 9.89 11.68 -4.93
C VAL A 26 9.58 11.69 -3.43
N ILE A 27 8.57 10.96 -2.99
CA ILE A 27 8.20 10.84 -1.58
C ILE A 27 8.93 9.67 -0.91
N GLY A 28 8.99 8.53 -1.58
CA GLY A 28 9.57 7.31 -1.05
C GLY A 28 11.06 7.44 -0.75
N ILE A 29 11.86 8.04 -1.64
CA ILE A 29 13.32 8.14 -1.40
C ILE A 29 13.64 8.96 -0.12
N PRO A 30 13.14 10.20 0.05
CA PRO A 30 13.34 10.94 1.30
C PRO A 30 12.79 10.22 2.53
N PHE A 31 11.62 9.56 2.38
CA PHE A 31 11.01 8.81 3.47
C PHE A 31 11.88 7.63 3.92
N GLN A 32 12.42 6.85 2.97
CA GLN A 32 13.32 5.74 3.28
C GLN A 32 14.61 6.21 3.95
N ILE A 33 15.19 7.35 3.52
CA ILE A 33 16.35 7.95 4.20
C ILE A 33 16.00 8.31 5.66
N LEU A 34 14.84 8.94 5.88
CA LEU A 34 14.36 9.30 7.20
C LEU A 34 14.15 8.07 8.08
N VAL A 35 13.54 7.00 7.54
CA VAL A 35 13.31 5.74 8.24
C VAL A 35 14.62 5.08 8.66
N VAL A 36 15.60 4.99 7.77
CA VAL A 36 16.94 4.43 8.11
C VAL A 36 17.55 5.19 9.27
N TRP A 37 17.47 6.53 9.23
CA TRP A 37 17.97 7.37 10.31
C TRP A 37 17.19 7.15 11.62
N LEU A 38 15.86 7.06 11.57
CA LEU A 38 15.01 6.80 12.74
C LEU A 38 15.24 5.41 13.33
N TYR A 39 15.39 4.37 12.49
CA TYR A 39 15.68 3.01 12.93
C TYR A 39 16.99 2.98 13.72
N ALA A 40 18.06 3.57 13.17
CA ALA A 40 19.36 3.66 13.83
C ALA A 40 19.31 4.52 15.11
N ALA A 41 18.62 5.66 15.09
CA ALA A 41 18.52 6.57 16.23
C ALA A 41 17.65 6.03 17.37
N THR A 42 16.70 5.14 17.08
CA THR A 42 15.75 4.59 18.06
C THR A 42 16.02 3.15 18.44
N ASP A 43 17.13 2.57 17.95
CA ASP A 43 17.49 1.18 18.18
C ASP A 43 16.32 0.23 17.80
N GLY A 44 15.80 0.44 16.59
CA GLY A 44 14.71 -0.37 16.02
C GLY A 44 13.32 -0.17 16.65
N ALA A 45 13.11 0.86 17.48
CA ALA A 45 11.77 1.18 17.99
C ALA A 45 10.85 1.76 16.91
N VAL A 46 11.41 2.35 15.85
CA VAL A 46 10.68 2.76 14.65
C VAL A 46 11.06 1.81 13.54
N GLN A 47 10.06 1.18 12.92
CA GLN A 47 10.27 0.22 11.84
C GLN A 47 9.42 0.56 10.63
N VAL A 48 9.94 0.27 9.45
CA VAL A 48 9.20 0.29 8.19
C VAL A 48 9.68 -0.87 7.36
N THR A 49 8.75 -1.48 6.63
CA THR A 49 9.07 -2.54 5.70
C THR A 49 9.91 -1.98 4.57
N GLY A 50 11.19 -2.35 4.56
CA GLY A 50 12.14 -1.97 3.52
C GLY A 50 11.92 -2.75 2.22
N MET A 51 12.55 -2.29 1.14
CA MET A 51 12.38 -2.85 -0.21
C MET A 51 12.90 -4.29 -0.36
N TYR A 52 13.88 -4.69 0.45
CA TYR A 52 14.46 -6.04 0.42
C TYR A 52 14.23 -6.74 1.74
N VAL A 53 13.50 -7.87 1.70
CA VAL A 53 13.24 -8.71 2.86
C VAL A 53 14.05 -10.01 2.77
N GLY A 54 15.00 -10.19 3.68
CA GLY A 54 15.78 -11.41 3.83
C GLY A 54 15.34 -12.18 5.07
N CYS A 55 14.84 -13.41 4.90
CA CYS A 55 14.43 -14.26 6.02
C CYS A 55 15.35 -15.48 6.14
N HIS A 56 15.81 -15.76 7.35
CA HIS A 56 16.57 -16.97 7.66
C HIS A 56 15.93 -17.72 8.83
N ILE A 57 16.06 -19.04 8.83
CA ILE A 57 15.58 -19.87 9.93
C ILE A 57 16.53 -19.65 11.10
N VAL A 58 15.95 -19.42 12.28
CA VAL A 58 16.70 -19.31 13.53
C VAL A 58 16.30 -20.44 14.45
N ASP A 59 17.25 -20.87 15.28
CA ASP A 59 16.94 -21.77 16.39
C ASP A 59 15.98 -21.09 17.37
N GLN A 60 15.48 -21.85 18.34
CA GLN A 60 14.46 -21.39 19.29
C GLN A 60 14.76 -19.97 19.84
N PRO A 61 13.73 -19.14 20.06
CA PRO A 61 13.91 -17.78 20.54
C PRO A 61 14.69 -17.78 21.86
N LYS A 62 15.76 -16.98 21.91
CA LYS A 62 16.65 -16.87 23.09
C LYS A 62 15.99 -16.12 24.26
N TYR A 63 14.88 -15.45 24.01
CA TYR A 63 14.23 -14.52 24.93
C TYR A 63 12.77 -14.89 25.13
N ALA A 64 12.22 -14.49 26.27
CA ALA A 64 10.79 -14.56 26.50
C ALA A 64 10.08 -13.59 25.56
N LEU A 65 9.11 -14.11 24.80
CA LEU A 65 8.29 -13.32 23.88
C LEU A 65 6.98 -12.94 24.59
N ASP A 66 6.55 -11.70 24.41
CA ASP A 66 5.27 -11.19 24.89
C ASP A 66 4.50 -10.60 23.69
N PRO A 67 3.32 -11.13 23.35
CA PRO A 67 2.65 -12.31 23.94
C PRO A 67 3.40 -13.64 23.70
N PRO A 68 3.14 -14.69 24.50
CA PRO A 68 3.82 -15.97 24.33
C PRO A 68 3.53 -16.58 22.95
N PRO A 69 4.51 -17.30 22.35
CA PRO A 69 4.36 -17.84 21.01
C PRO A 69 3.25 -18.91 20.95
N PRO A 70 2.71 -19.19 19.75
CA PRO A 70 1.72 -20.23 19.57
C PRO A 70 2.14 -21.56 20.19
N LYS A 71 1.22 -22.24 20.89
CA LYS A 71 1.51 -23.53 21.52
C LYS A 71 2.03 -24.54 20.49
N GLN A 72 3.14 -25.22 20.82
CA GLN A 72 3.82 -26.18 19.94
C GLN A 72 4.42 -25.54 18.67
N SER A 73 4.96 -24.32 18.79
CA SER A 73 5.74 -23.71 17.71
C SER A 73 6.92 -24.60 17.31
N ASN A 74 7.04 -24.89 16.03
CA ASN A 74 8.05 -25.79 15.47
C ASN A 74 8.99 -25.11 14.46
N PHE A 75 8.78 -23.82 14.18
CA PHE A 75 9.74 -23.01 13.43
C PHE A 75 9.82 -21.60 14.01
N ALA A 76 11.00 -20.99 13.86
CA ALA A 76 11.24 -19.58 14.04
C ALA A 76 12.05 -19.07 12.84
N LYS A 77 11.70 -17.88 12.34
CA LYS A 77 12.41 -17.24 11.24
C LYS A 77 12.63 -15.78 11.59
N GLU A 78 13.84 -15.32 11.41
CA GLU A 78 14.16 -13.90 11.53
C GLU A 78 14.19 -13.29 10.14
N CYS A 79 13.33 -12.29 9.93
CA CYS A 79 13.25 -11.51 8.71
C CYS A 79 13.83 -10.12 8.96
N ARG A 80 14.74 -9.71 8.09
CA ARG A 80 15.33 -8.37 8.08
C ARG A 80 14.91 -7.66 6.83
N SER A 81 14.35 -6.46 6.98
CA SER A 81 14.11 -5.59 5.84
C SER A 81 15.19 -4.53 5.76
N SER A 82 15.65 -4.25 4.55
CA SER A 82 16.73 -3.30 4.32
C SER A 82 16.51 -2.46 3.06
N VAL A 83 17.12 -1.28 3.08
CA VAL A 83 17.19 -0.36 1.94
C VAL A 83 18.66 -0.03 1.71
N ILE A 84 19.18 -0.40 0.53
CA ILE A 84 20.60 -0.20 0.16
C ILE A 84 21.54 -0.84 1.20
N GLY A 85 21.15 -1.99 1.76
CA GLY A 85 21.92 -2.72 2.77
C GLY A 85 21.85 -2.16 4.19
N LEU A 86 21.10 -1.06 4.41
CA LEU A 86 20.83 -0.51 5.74
C LEU A 86 19.52 -1.10 6.26
N GLU A 87 19.55 -1.65 7.47
CA GLU A 87 18.37 -2.27 8.08
C GLU A 87 17.32 -1.21 8.45
N THR A 88 16.05 -1.49 8.14
CA THR A 88 14.89 -0.61 8.44
C THR A 88 13.84 -1.31 9.30
N SER A 89 13.85 -2.63 9.34
CA SER A 89 13.03 -3.43 10.25
C SER A 89 13.64 -4.80 10.49
N ARG A 90 13.32 -5.37 11.65
CA ARG A 90 13.74 -6.71 12.04
C ARG A 90 12.56 -7.37 12.75
N THR A 91 12.11 -8.50 12.22
CA THR A 91 10.90 -9.18 12.69
C THR A 91 11.19 -10.66 12.88
N LEU A 92 10.85 -11.19 14.04
CA LEU A 92 10.85 -12.62 14.32
C LEU A 92 9.46 -13.19 14.05
N VAL A 93 9.37 -14.12 13.12
CA VAL A 93 8.17 -14.89 12.81
C VAL A 93 8.28 -16.25 13.48
N VAL A 94 7.49 -16.46 14.54
CA VAL A 94 7.42 -17.74 15.26
C VAL A 94 6.10 -18.41 14.96
N GLY A 95 6.13 -19.70 14.66
CA GLY A 95 4.89 -20.40 14.36
C GLY A 95 4.97 -21.91 14.41
N ARG A 96 3.81 -22.51 14.14
CA ARG A 96 3.67 -23.96 13.96
C ARG A 96 3.10 -24.27 12.59
N ALA A 97 3.74 -25.20 11.89
CA ALA A 97 3.19 -25.85 10.72
C ALA A 97 2.79 -27.28 11.09
N PHE A 98 1.52 -27.63 10.94
CA PHE A 98 1.02 -28.98 11.23
C PHE A 98 0.13 -29.49 10.10
N ARG A 99 0.07 -30.81 9.93
CA ARG A 99 -0.78 -31.46 8.94
C ARG A 99 -2.08 -31.91 9.59
N GLU A 100 -3.20 -31.53 8.98
CA GLU A 100 -4.55 -31.99 9.33
C GLU A 100 -5.15 -32.66 8.08
N GLY A 101 -5.03 -33.99 8.03
CA GLY A 101 -5.35 -34.77 6.84
C GLY A 101 -4.43 -34.44 5.66
N SER A 102 -5.01 -33.98 4.55
CA SER A 102 -4.28 -33.60 3.32
C SER A 102 -3.82 -32.14 3.31
N VAL A 103 -4.10 -31.38 4.37
CA VAL A 103 -3.89 -29.94 4.45
C VAL A 103 -2.78 -29.61 5.43
N THR A 104 -1.82 -28.77 5.04
CA THR A 104 -0.85 -28.17 5.96
C THR A 104 -1.38 -26.83 6.43
N LYS A 105 -1.63 -26.68 7.73
CA LYS A 105 -2.02 -25.42 8.37
C LYS A 105 -0.80 -24.77 9.01
N THR A 106 -0.68 -23.47 8.83
CA THR A 106 0.38 -22.67 9.44
C THR A 106 -0.27 -21.62 10.33
N VAL A 107 0.15 -21.55 11.58
CA VAL A 107 -0.21 -20.48 12.52
C VAL A 107 1.09 -19.80 12.91
N SER A 108 1.20 -18.51 12.65
CA SER A 108 2.41 -17.72 12.91
C SER A 108 2.06 -16.43 13.63
N GLN A 109 3.01 -15.95 14.41
CA GLN A 109 2.96 -14.69 15.11
C GLN A 109 4.25 -13.92 14.85
N ASN A 110 4.12 -12.60 14.65
CA ASN A 110 5.21 -11.71 14.33
C ASN A 110 5.59 -10.90 15.57
N TYR A 111 6.88 -10.84 15.87
CA TYR A 111 7.45 -10.03 16.94
C TYR A 111 8.43 -9.04 16.32
N SER A 112 8.26 -7.76 16.62
CA SER A 112 9.26 -6.76 16.23
C SER A 112 10.48 -6.92 17.12
N LEU A 113 11.66 -6.83 16.51
CA LEU A 113 12.95 -6.92 17.18
C LEU A 113 13.70 -5.59 17.07
N ASP A 114 14.47 -5.25 18.10
CA ASP A 114 15.43 -4.13 18.02
C ASP A 114 16.65 -4.48 17.16
N SER A 115 17.65 -3.59 17.13
CA SER A 115 18.85 -3.81 16.32
C SER A 115 19.70 -4.98 16.82
N ASP A 116 19.68 -5.26 18.13
CA ASP A 116 20.37 -6.39 18.76
C ASP A 116 19.63 -7.73 18.60
N GLY A 117 18.34 -7.69 18.27
CA GLY A 117 17.49 -8.86 18.08
C GLY A 117 16.68 -9.24 19.31
N GLN A 118 16.54 -8.34 20.28
CA GLN A 118 15.63 -8.48 21.40
C GLN A 118 14.21 -8.10 20.99
N PRO A 119 13.17 -8.76 21.55
CA PRO A 119 11.79 -8.36 21.34
C PRO A 119 11.54 -6.94 21.84
N ARG A 120 10.96 -6.09 20.99
CA ARG A 120 10.63 -4.71 21.32
C ARG A 120 9.34 -4.28 20.64
N ASN A 121 8.54 -3.46 21.31
CA ASN A 121 7.39 -2.82 20.68
C ASN A 121 7.87 -1.79 19.67
N ALA A 122 7.65 -2.05 18.39
CA ALA A 122 8.00 -1.14 17.31
C ALA A 122 6.78 -0.36 16.81
N LEU A 123 6.99 0.91 16.51
CA LEU A 123 6.06 1.75 15.79
C LEU A 123 6.29 1.58 14.28
N HIS A 124 5.30 1.01 13.60
CA HIS A 124 5.33 0.82 12.15
C HIS A 124 4.82 2.08 11.43
N LEU A 125 5.63 2.63 10.52
CA LEU A 125 5.33 3.88 9.79
C LEU A 125 4.95 3.68 8.32
N ASP A 126 4.69 2.45 7.87
CA ASP A 126 4.36 2.13 6.47
C ASP A 126 3.13 2.90 5.95
N TRP A 127 2.14 3.12 6.82
CA TRP A 127 0.94 3.90 6.50
C TRP A 127 1.22 5.40 6.31
N LEU A 128 2.26 5.92 6.96
CA LEU A 128 2.60 7.34 6.92
C LEU A 128 3.18 7.73 5.56
N GLU A 129 3.93 6.84 4.91
CA GLU A 129 4.43 7.04 3.55
C GLU A 129 3.28 7.25 2.55
N GLN A 130 2.24 6.41 2.65
CA GLN A 130 1.07 6.49 1.78
C GLN A 130 0.28 7.79 1.99
N LEU A 131 0.15 8.23 3.25
CA LEU A 131 -0.47 9.52 3.56
C LEU A 131 0.37 10.70 3.08
N ALA A 132 1.69 10.61 3.18
CA ALA A 132 2.60 11.63 2.66
C ALA A 132 2.48 11.75 1.13
N LEU A 133 2.42 10.62 0.42
CA LEU A 133 2.18 10.59 -1.02
C LEU A 133 0.83 11.20 -1.38
N LEU A 134 -0.24 10.81 -0.67
CA LEU A 134 -1.57 11.36 -0.87
C LEU A 134 -1.60 12.89 -0.65
N ALA A 135 -1.01 13.37 0.43
CA ALA A 135 -0.92 14.78 0.76
C ALA A 135 -0.13 15.57 -0.30
N TYR A 136 0.98 15.00 -0.78
CA TYR A 136 1.77 15.55 -1.87
C TYR A 136 0.96 15.68 -3.16
N LEU A 137 0.29 14.61 -3.60
CA LEU A 137 -0.54 14.62 -4.81
C LEU A 137 -1.65 15.67 -4.71
N ILE A 138 -2.36 15.72 -3.57
CA ILE A 138 -3.43 16.70 -3.36
C ILE A 138 -2.89 18.13 -3.41
N THR A 139 -1.78 18.39 -2.72
CA THR A 139 -1.20 19.73 -2.61
C THR A 139 -0.68 20.22 -3.95
N MET A 140 0.04 19.39 -4.68
CA MET A 140 0.63 19.75 -5.98
C MET A 140 -0.45 19.98 -7.04
N GLU A 141 -1.43 19.09 -7.13
CA GLU A 141 -2.54 19.25 -8.08
C GLU A 141 -3.41 20.46 -7.75
N HIS A 142 -3.67 20.69 -6.46
CA HIS A 142 -4.42 21.86 -6.03
C HIS A 142 -3.72 23.16 -6.43
N ARG A 143 -2.40 23.27 -6.20
CA ARG A 143 -1.65 24.50 -6.41
C ARG A 143 -1.27 24.76 -7.86
N THR A 144 -0.92 23.71 -8.59
CA THR A 144 -0.28 23.83 -9.91
C THR A 144 -0.94 22.99 -10.99
N GLY A 145 -1.71 21.96 -10.63
CA GLY A 145 -2.29 21.01 -11.60
C GLY A 145 -1.28 19.97 -12.10
N VAL A 146 -0.02 20.10 -11.69
CA VAL A 146 1.11 19.32 -12.19
C VAL A 146 1.95 18.86 -11.00
N THR A 147 2.02 17.55 -10.77
CA THR A 147 3.01 16.93 -9.88
C THR A 147 4.38 16.86 -10.56
N LEU A 148 5.45 16.52 -9.85
CA LEU A 148 6.77 16.35 -10.46
C LEU A 148 6.76 15.22 -11.51
N GLY A 149 6.09 14.11 -11.24
CA GLY A 149 5.88 13.05 -12.23
C GLY A 149 5.13 13.54 -13.46
N ASN A 150 4.07 14.34 -13.25
CA ASN A 150 3.28 14.91 -14.33
C ASN A 150 4.13 15.84 -15.21
N TYR A 151 5.00 16.64 -14.58
CA TYR A 151 5.96 17.50 -15.27
C TYR A 151 6.92 16.69 -16.15
N VAL A 152 7.53 15.63 -15.62
CA VAL A 152 8.45 14.75 -16.36
C VAL A 152 7.76 14.12 -17.58
N PHE A 153 6.50 13.72 -17.44
CA PHE A 153 5.74 13.07 -18.52
C PHE A 153 4.87 14.01 -19.36
N ARG A 154 4.98 15.33 -19.15
CA ARG A 154 4.21 16.39 -19.85
C ARG A 154 2.71 16.11 -19.85
N ILE A 155 2.16 15.94 -18.66
CA ILE A 155 0.73 15.79 -18.46
C ILE A 155 0.26 16.80 -17.41
N GLU A 156 -0.95 17.31 -17.59
CA GLU A 156 -1.54 18.29 -16.67
C GLU A 156 -2.95 17.85 -16.28
N VAL A 157 -3.31 18.10 -15.01
CA VAL A 157 -4.65 17.88 -14.49
C VAL A 157 -5.43 19.19 -14.55
N VAL A 158 -6.44 19.23 -15.40
CA VAL A 158 -7.19 20.45 -15.72
C VAL A 158 -8.63 20.34 -15.22
N SER A 159 -9.14 21.41 -14.62
CA SER A 159 -10.54 21.51 -14.17
C SER A 159 -11.49 21.75 -15.35
N TRP A 160 -12.64 21.07 -15.38
CA TRP A 160 -13.66 21.32 -16.42
C TRP A 160 -14.26 22.72 -16.35
N LYS A 161 -14.24 23.35 -15.17
CA LYS A 161 -14.82 24.68 -14.96
C LYS A 161 -13.88 25.81 -15.36
N SER A 162 -12.58 25.58 -15.21
CA SER A 162 -11.54 26.61 -15.35
C SER A 162 -10.30 26.01 -16.01
N PRO A 163 -10.33 25.74 -17.32
CA PRO A 163 -9.24 25.02 -17.98
C PRO A 163 -7.93 25.81 -18.10
N GLY A 164 -7.96 27.12 -17.90
CA GLY A 164 -6.77 27.98 -17.95
C GLY A 164 -6.26 28.46 -16.59
N SER A 165 -6.84 28.02 -15.47
CA SER A 165 -6.34 28.39 -14.14
C SER A 165 -5.23 27.43 -13.71
N PRO A 166 -4.14 27.92 -13.08
CA PRO A 166 -3.15 27.04 -12.48
C PRO A 166 -3.81 26.19 -11.39
N GLY A 167 -3.74 24.87 -11.53
CA GLY A 167 -4.28 23.92 -10.57
C GLY A 167 -5.80 23.72 -10.57
N ILE A 168 -6.23 22.83 -9.67
CA ILE A 168 -7.64 22.45 -9.50
C ILE A 168 -8.15 22.83 -8.11
N PRO A 169 -9.47 23.05 -7.92
CA PRO A 169 -10.04 23.27 -6.60
C PRO A 169 -9.68 22.14 -5.63
N LEU A 170 -9.33 22.48 -4.38
CA LEU A 170 -8.87 21.52 -3.37
C LEU A 170 -9.83 20.33 -3.22
N LEU A 171 -11.14 20.59 -3.18
CA LEU A 171 -12.17 19.55 -3.08
C LEU A 171 -12.13 18.59 -4.27
N ASN A 172 -11.89 19.08 -5.49
CA ASN A 172 -11.80 18.23 -6.68
C ASN A 172 -10.55 17.34 -6.61
N SER A 173 -9.42 17.87 -6.13
CA SER A 173 -8.21 17.08 -5.93
C SER A 173 -8.41 16.00 -4.86
N ILE A 174 -8.99 16.34 -3.71
CA ILE A 174 -9.33 15.37 -2.65
C ILE A 174 -10.25 14.28 -3.20
N ILE A 175 -11.34 14.64 -3.88
CA ILE A 175 -12.29 13.67 -4.46
C ILE A 175 -11.57 12.78 -5.47
N ARG A 176 -10.71 13.34 -6.33
CA ARG A 176 -9.94 12.56 -7.32
C ARG A 176 -9.07 11.54 -6.63
N GLN A 177 -8.27 11.95 -5.66
CA GLN A 177 -7.34 11.05 -5.01
C GLN A 177 -8.09 9.99 -4.20
N LEU A 178 -9.05 10.36 -3.36
CA LEU A 178 -9.86 9.40 -2.58
C LEU A 178 -10.63 8.42 -3.47
N SER A 179 -11.14 8.87 -4.62
CA SER A 179 -11.86 7.98 -5.54
C SER A 179 -10.96 6.97 -6.25
N GLN A 180 -9.65 7.22 -6.38
CA GLN A 180 -8.72 6.18 -6.84
C GLN A 180 -8.65 5.02 -5.85
N TRP A 181 -8.72 5.31 -4.55
CA TRP A 181 -8.75 4.32 -3.46
C TRP A 181 -10.13 3.67 -3.24
N LEU A 182 -11.18 4.12 -3.94
CA LEU A 182 -12.54 3.60 -3.73
C LEU A 182 -12.64 2.09 -3.99
N GLY A 183 -11.88 1.57 -4.94
CA GLY A 183 -11.81 0.13 -5.21
C GLY A 183 -11.29 -0.71 -4.03
N LEU A 184 -10.52 -0.10 -3.12
CA LEU A 184 -9.97 -0.75 -1.94
C LEU A 184 -10.91 -0.69 -0.72
N VAL A 185 -11.99 0.10 -0.78
CA VAL A 185 -12.93 0.23 0.35
C VAL A 185 -13.51 -1.12 0.82
N PRO A 186 -13.95 -2.05 -0.06
CA PRO A 186 -14.46 -3.34 0.39
C PRO A 186 -13.42 -4.17 1.16
N ILE A 187 -12.15 -4.08 0.73
CA ILE A 187 -11.02 -4.73 1.38
C ILE A 187 -10.80 -4.09 2.75
N VAL A 188 -10.60 -2.77 2.82
CA VAL A 188 -10.41 -2.07 4.09
C VAL A 188 -11.55 -2.33 5.08
N ALA A 189 -12.80 -2.29 4.61
CA ALA A 189 -13.98 -2.56 5.44
C ALA A 189 -13.97 -3.98 6.02
N PHE A 190 -13.60 -4.99 5.22
CA PHE A 190 -13.45 -6.36 5.68
C PHE A 190 -12.37 -6.48 6.77
N GLY A 191 -11.22 -5.81 6.59
CA GLY A 191 -10.17 -5.81 7.60
C GLY A 191 -10.59 -5.14 8.90
N VAL A 192 -11.28 -4.01 8.82
CA VAL A 192 -11.80 -3.31 9.99
C VAL A 192 -12.79 -4.20 10.74
N TYR A 193 -13.64 -4.93 10.02
CA TYR A 193 -14.54 -5.92 10.63
C TYR A 193 -13.76 -7.01 11.37
N GLU A 194 -12.75 -7.62 10.75
CA GLU A 194 -11.91 -8.64 11.40
C GLU A 194 -11.18 -8.08 12.62
N PHE A 195 -10.66 -6.87 12.53
CA PHE A 195 -9.99 -6.20 13.65
C PHE A 195 -10.93 -5.97 14.84
N ILE A 196 -12.13 -5.46 14.58
CA ILE A 196 -13.15 -5.25 15.63
C ILE A 196 -13.61 -6.60 16.22
N ALA A 197 -13.62 -7.67 15.42
CA ALA A 197 -13.95 -9.01 15.87
C ALA A 197 -12.83 -9.69 16.69
N GLY A 198 -11.73 -8.97 16.98
CA GLY A 198 -10.58 -9.49 17.74
C GLY A 198 -9.55 -10.22 16.88
N GLY A 199 -9.67 -10.16 15.56
CA GLY A 199 -8.64 -10.58 14.61
C GLY A 199 -7.51 -9.56 14.49
N GLU A 200 -6.39 -9.98 13.90
CA GLU A 200 -5.30 -9.06 13.59
C GLU A 200 -5.60 -8.31 12.28
N PHE A 201 -5.44 -6.98 12.27
CA PHE A 201 -5.51 -6.16 11.05
C PHE A 201 -4.27 -6.33 10.16
N SER A 202 -3.72 -7.54 10.07
CA SER A 202 -2.51 -7.83 9.30
C SER A 202 -2.78 -7.96 7.80
N PHE A 203 -4.05 -7.99 7.40
CA PHE A 203 -4.46 -8.34 6.04
C PHE A 203 -4.21 -7.25 4.98
N VAL A 204 -4.18 -5.96 5.35
CA VAL A 204 -4.08 -4.85 4.37
C VAL A 204 -2.63 -4.41 4.10
N PHE A 205 -1.75 -4.49 5.09
CA PHE A 205 -0.46 -3.76 5.05
C PHE A 205 0.80 -4.59 5.30
N ASN A 206 0.69 -5.88 5.66
CA ASN A 206 1.88 -6.72 5.83
C ASN A 206 2.31 -7.32 4.48
N GLU A 207 3.57 -7.09 4.07
CA GLU A 207 4.14 -7.46 2.76
C GLU A 207 4.30 -8.97 2.51
N GLY A 208 3.81 -9.81 3.42
CA GLY A 208 3.82 -11.26 3.28
C GLY A 208 2.53 -11.81 2.68
N TRP A 209 2.16 -11.45 1.44
CA TRP A 209 1.14 -12.19 0.67
C TRP A 209 1.67 -13.57 0.25
N THR A 210 2.10 -14.39 1.20
CA THR A 210 2.22 -15.82 0.93
C THR A 210 0.80 -16.39 0.87
N ILE A 211 0.28 -16.57 -0.35
CA ILE A 211 -0.95 -17.32 -0.72
C ILE A 211 -0.84 -18.81 -0.31
N LYS A 212 -0.02 -19.15 0.69
CA LYS A 212 0.38 -20.51 1.01
C LYS A 212 -0.57 -21.22 1.96
N SER A 213 -1.60 -20.55 2.50
CA SER A 213 -2.62 -21.24 3.30
C SER A 213 -4.00 -20.59 3.32
N ILE A 214 -4.48 -19.98 2.23
CA ILE A 214 -5.93 -19.99 1.96
C ILE A 214 -6.24 -21.42 1.53
N THR A 215 -6.24 -22.33 2.48
CA THR A 215 -6.59 -23.71 2.18
C THR A 215 -8.08 -23.74 1.92
N LEU A 216 -8.43 -23.78 0.63
CA LEU A 216 -9.77 -23.87 0.02
C LEU A 216 -10.73 -24.94 0.61
N LYS A 217 -10.30 -25.72 1.61
CA LYS A 217 -11.07 -26.84 2.18
C LYS A 217 -11.94 -26.50 3.38
N SER A 218 -11.82 -25.31 3.98
CA SER A 218 -12.87 -24.78 4.84
C SER A 218 -13.38 -23.50 4.21
N ALA A 219 -14.44 -23.62 3.42
CA ALA A 219 -15.20 -22.49 2.91
C ALA A 219 -15.94 -21.83 4.08
N THR A 220 -15.20 -21.16 4.97
CA THR A 220 -15.80 -20.21 5.90
C THR A 220 -16.35 -19.05 5.07
N ASN A 221 -17.43 -18.43 5.57
CA ASN A 221 -18.04 -17.27 4.91
C ASN A 221 -17.02 -16.14 4.68
N GLU A 222 -15.97 -16.06 5.51
CA GLU A 222 -14.87 -15.08 5.42
C GLU A 222 -14.11 -15.15 4.08
N VAL A 223 -13.69 -16.35 3.63
CA VAL A 223 -12.95 -16.49 2.36
C VAL A 223 -13.81 -16.04 1.19
N ARG A 224 -15.12 -16.34 1.23
CA ARG A 224 -16.08 -15.89 0.19
C ARG A 224 -16.20 -14.38 0.18
N VAL A 225 -16.34 -13.75 1.35
CA VAL A 225 -16.41 -12.28 1.48
C VAL A 225 -15.12 -11.63 0.98
N LEU A 226 -13.95 -12.15 1.36
CA LEU A 226 -12.66 -11.65 0.90
C LEU A 226 -12.52 -11.74 -0.63
N LEU A 227 -12.90 -12.86 -1.24
CA LEU A 227 -12.88 -13.03 -2.70
C LEU A 227 -13.85 -12.06 -3.40
N ILE A 228 -15.02 -11.79 -2.81
CA ILE A 228 -15.95 -10.78 -3.33
C ILE A 228 -15.31 -9.39 -3.25
N CYS A 229 -14.72 -9.01 -2.11
CA CYS A 229 -14.03 -7.73 -1.95
C CYS A 229 -12.88 -7.56 -2.96
N LEU A 230 -12.07 -8.60 -3.17
CA LEU A 230 -11.02 -8.62 -4.18
C LEU A 230 -11.59 -8.49 -5.60
N GLY A 231 -12.67 -9.23 -5.91
CA GLY A 231 -13.35 -9.14 -7.20
C GLY A 231 -13.86 -7.72 -7.49
N LEU A 232 -14.43 -7.04 -6.49
CA LEU A 232 -14.86 -5.65 -6.60
C LEU A 232 -13.69 -4.68 -6.83
N CYS A 233 -12.57 -4.88 -6.12
CA CYS A 233 -11.35 -4.09 -6.32
C CYS A 233 -10.80 -4.25 -7.74
N VAL A 234 -10.69 -5.50 -8.21
CA VAL A 234 -10.23 -5.79 -9.58
C VAL A 234 -11.18 -5.20 -10.61
N LEU A 235 -12.50 -5.33 -10.42
CA LEU A 235 -13.50 -4.75 -11.32
C LEU A 235 -13.37 -3.22 -11.38
N TRP A 236 -13.20 -2.55 -10.24
CA TRP A 236 -12.97 -1.10 -10.19
C TRP A 236 -11.72 -0.69 -10.97
N SER A 237 -10.59 -1.38 -10.75
CA SER A 237 -9.33 -1.08 -11.44
C SER A 237 -9.42 -1.36 -12.94
N LEU A 238 -10.05 -2.47 -13.35
CA LEU A 238 -10.26 -2.81 -14.77
C LEU A 238 -11.16 -1.80 -15.47
N CYS A 239 -12.27 -1.37 -14.85
CA CYS A 239 -13.13 -0.33 -15.41
C CYS A 239 -12.37 0.97 -15.68
N ASN A 240 -11.56 1.42 -14.72
CA ASN A 240 -10.73 2.63 -14.89
C ASN A 240 -9.65 2.43 -15.97
N LEU A 241 -9.00 1.27 -16.01
CA LEU A 241 -7.99 0.93 -17.01
C LEU A 241 -8.58 0.94 -18.43
N ILE A 242 -9.73 0.27 -18.63
CA ILE A 242 -10.43 0.22 -19.92
C ILE A 242 -10.77 1.63 -20.39
N LEU A 243 -11.28 2.49 -19.52
CA LEU A 243 -11.58 3.88 -19.85
C LEU A 243 -10.32 4.65 -20.29
N ILE A 244 -9.21 4.50 -19.57
CA ILE A 244 -7.93 5.16 -19.90
C ILE A 244 -7.39 4.68 -21.26
N VAL A 245 -7.41 3.37 -21.51
CA VAL A 245 -6.97 2.78 -22.79
C VAL A 245 -7.86 3.25 -23.94
N ALA A 246 -9.17 3.32 -23.71
CA ALA A 246 -10.15 3.86 -24.66
C ALA A 246 -10.08 5.40 -24.81
N LYS A 247 -9.07 6.07 -24.23
CA LYS A 247 -8.88 7.53 -24.26
C LYS A 247 -10.10 8.29 -23.73
N ARG A 248 -10.77 7.74 -22.73
CA ARG A 248 -11.88 8.38 -21.99
C ARG A 248 -11.40 8.75 -20.59
N ASP A 249 -12.05 9.73 -19.97
CA ASP A 249 -11.79 10.01 -18.55
C ASP A 249 -12.19 8.79 -17.71
N PRO A 250 -11.31 8.26 -16.85
CA PRO A 250 -11.66 7.24 -15.86
C PRO A 250 -12.72 7.76 -14.88
N LEU A 251 -13.34 6.84 -14.14
CA LEU A 251 -14.44 7.19 -13.23
C LEU A 251 -14.01 8.19 -12.17
N PHE A 252 -12.82 8.04 -11.60
CA PHE A 252 -12.29 8.97 -10.59
C PHE A 252 -12.09 10.40 -11.13
N ASP A 253 -11.59 10.55 -12.37
CA ASP A 253 -11.42 11.87 -13.00
C ASP A 253 -12.79 12.53 -13.25
N ARG A 254 -13.79 11.74 -13.67
CA ARG A 254 -15.18 12.21 -13.88
C ARG A 254 -15.85 12.64 -12.59
N LEU A 255 -15.69 11.86 -11.51
CA LEU A 255 -16.23 12.19 -10.18
C LEU A 255 -15.65 13.52 -9.68
N ALA A 256 -14.35 13.72 -9.89
CA ALA A 256 -13.65 14.95 -9.54
C ALA A 256 -13.89 16.11 -10.52
N ARG A 257 -14.57 15.89 -11.65
CA ARG A 257 -14.80 16.87 -12.72
C ARG A 257 -13.51 17.49 -13.24
N VAL A 258 -12.50 16.64 -13.45
CA VAL A 258 -11.21 17.01 -14.02
C VAL A 258 -10.91 16.13 -15.23
N THR A 259 -9.92 16.53 -16.02
CA THR A 259 -9.37 15.72 -17.11
C THR A 259 -7.86 15.81 -17.09
N VAL A 260 -7.19 14.79 -17.64
CA VAL A 260 -5.73 14.79 -17.74
C VAL A 260 -5.34 14.92 -19.21
N LEU A 261 -4.74 16.06 -19.52
CA LEU A 261 -4.28 16.43 -20.85
C LEU A 261 -2.79 16.13 -20.99
N ARG A 262 -2.35 16.03 -22.23
CA ARG A 262 -0.94 15.98 -22.60
C ARG A 262 -0.57 17.37 -23.12
N ASP A 263 0.50 17.92 -22.57
CA ASP A 263 1.12 19.16 -23.01
C ASP A 263 2.01 18.95 -24.25
#